data_AF-A0A090RF62-F1
#
_entry.id   AF-A0A090RF62-F1
#
_cell.length_a   1.000
_cell.length_b   1.000
_cell.length_c   1.000
_cell.angle_alpha   90.00
_cell.angle_beta   90.00
_cell.angle_gamma   90.00
#
_symmetry.space_group_name_H-M   'P 1'
#
loop_
_entity.id
_entity.type
_entity.pdbx_description
1 polymer ?
#
loop_
_entity_poly.entity_id
_entity_poly.type
_entity_poly.pdbx_seq_one_letter_code
_entity_poly.pdbx_strand_id
1 'polypeptide(L)'
;MIFENVCYEARNNPGLWESPSSSSWFWSVVDCPGGNPDPGPNPDPDPDPNPNPDPDPDPNPNPDPDPVPGEFTIIPDGKGGYLIPRAEMTAYEQSQTNTELFNWVRSDIETRDNAIVEAVAPLKSSNPDNVQRAEMIVDEAMWEFLFPLRNEQYTYTRFLQSIAKFPAFCRTYTDGRNSDDICRRSLATMFAHFVQETGANAPNWEVSQGVPRWRQGLYYLREMYKDENVHDMTYSKCNEWQGERWPCADKKSYFGRGAKQLSWNYNYGPFSEAMFGDKSVLLENPALVADTWLNLASAVFFYVYPQPPKPSMLHVIDGTWQPNAADKAAGIELGFGATIQIINGAFECNKGAEDYRAQNRIDYYKLISKELGLDISGEKLGCANMKPFNTDGAGALMITWDKDWGYNANTPGNASFMCKLVPYQYAFNALFPGDYEKCVEYHFNVQAIDENGQVIPDGK
;
A
#
# COMPACT_ATOMS: atom_id res chain seq x y z
N MET A 1 4.12 9.46 28.34
CA MET A 1 2.71 9.04 28.51
C MET A 1 2.70 7.57 28.91
N ILE A 2 1.86 7.14 29.86
CA ILE A 2 1.66 5.72 30.16
C ILE A 2 0.41 5.27 29.40
N PHE A 3 0.51 4.17 28.65
CA PHE A 3 -0.61 3.55 27.95
C PHE A 3 -0.45 2.02 28.08
N GLU A 4 -1.50 1.33 28.51
CA GLU A 4 -1.46 -0.13 28.76
C GLU A 4 -0.25 -0.62 29.58
N ASN A 5 0.11 0.11 30.65
CA ASN A 5 1.27 -0.17 31.52
C ASN A 5 2.65 -0.07 30.85
N VAL A 6 2.73 0.43 29.63
CA VAL A 6 4.00 0.73 28.94
C VAL A 6 4.17 2.26 28.87
N CYS A 7 5.38 2.74 29.12
CA CYS A 7 5.69 4.15 28.96
C CYS A 7 6.12 4.47 27.55
N TYR A 8 5.56 5.55 27.02
CA TYR A 8 5.82 6.03 25.68
C TYR A 8 6.23 7.50 25.69
N GLU A 9 7.19 7.82 24.83
CA GLU A 9 7.54 9.18 24.46
C GLU A 9 7.03 9.46 23.05
N ALA A 10 6.42 10.64 22.88
CA ALA A 10 5.92 11.12 21.60
C ALA A 10 7.07 11.42 20.63
N ARG A 11 7.00 10.91 19.40
CA ARG A 11 7.94 11.19 18.30
C ARG A 11 7.22 11.54 17.01
N ASN A 12 7.88 12.30 16.14
CA ASN A 12 7.35 12.71 14.83
C ASN A 12 5.99 13.43 14.92
N ASN A 13 5.77 14.14 16.04
CA ASN A 13 4.59 14.95 16.34
C ASN A 13 3.27 14.13 16.28
N PRO A 14 3.09 13.12 17.16
CA PRO A 14 1.83 12.39 17.24
C PRO A 14 0.73 13.38 17.60
N GLY A 15 -0.33 13.41 16.80
CA GLY A 15 -1.52 14.13 17.20
C GLY A 15 -2.34 13.39 18.24
N LEU A 16 -3.39 14.06 18.73
CA LEU A 16 -4.33 13.52 19.73
C LEU A 16 -5.09 12.26 19.27
N TRP A 17 -5.01 11.93 17.98
CA TRP A 17 -5.68 10.80 17.35
C TRP A 17 -4.88 9.49 17.39
N GLU A 18 -3.60 9.55 17.72
CA GLU A 18 -2.73 8.38 17.75
C GLU A 18 -2.63 7.87 19.20
N SER A 19 -2.97 6.60 19.42
CA SER A 19 -2.72 5.95 20.72
C SER A 19 -1.29 5.41 20.77
N PRO A 20 -0.59 5.49 21.90
CA PRO A 20 0.74 4.95 22.01
C PRO A 20 0.78 3.45 21.70
N SER A 21 1.62 3.07 20.74
CA SER A 21 1.82 1.68 20.33
C SER A 21 3.30 1.44 20.02
N SER A 22 3.80 0.25 20.34
CA SER A 22 5.18 -0.15 20.03
C SER A 22 5.42 -0.37 18.54
N SER A 23 4.37 -0.58 17.74
CA SER A 23 4.46 -0.73 16.29
C SER A 23 4.28 0.59 15.52
N SER A 24 3.82 1.65 16.19
CA SER A 24 3.56 2.95 15.57
C SER A 24 4.83 3.78 15.43
N TRP A 25 4.95 4.49 14.31
CA TRP A 25 6.06 5.40 14.02
C TRP A 25 6.04 6.70 14.85
N PHE A 26 4.94 6.96 15.55
CA PHE A 26 4.80 8.19 16.32
C PHE A 26 5.15 8.04 17.80
N TRP A 27 5.50 6.82 18.24
CA TRP A 27 5.74 6.53 19.65
C TRP A 27 6.99 5.70 19.83
N SER A 28 7.74 5.98 20.90
CA SER A 28 8.84 5.14 21.35
C SER A 28 8.55 4.62 22.74
N VAL A 29 8.74 3.32 22.95
CA VAL A 29 8.73 2.75 24.30
C VAL A 29 9.92 3.29 25.07
N VAL A 30 9.68 3.82 26.26
CA VAL A 30 10.69 4.37 27.17
C VAL A 30 10.50 3.78 28.56
N ASP A 31 11.54 3.83 29.38
CA ASP A 31 11.43 3.44 30.78
C ASP A 31 10.51 4.42 31.52
N CYS A 32 9.61 3.88 32.34
CA CYS A 32 8.72 4.71 33.14
C CYS A 32 9.52 5.50 34.19
N PRO A 33 9.39 6.84 34.22
CA PRO A 33 10.03 7.64 35.25
C PRO A 33 9.37 7.33 36.60
N GLY A 34 10.00 6.45 37.39
CA GLY A 34 9.50 6.00 38.70
C GLY A 34 9.80 4.56 39.10
N GLY A 35 10.32 3.73 38.19
CA GLY A 35 10.54 2.31 38.48
C GLY A 35 9.24 1.50 38.32
N ASN A 36 9.39 0.33 37.71
CA ASN A 36 8.30 -0.59 37.39
C ASN A 36 7.47 -0.93 38.65
N PRO A 37 6.12 -0.84 38.63
CA PRO A 37 5.34 -1.50 39.67
C PRO A 37 5.52 -3.01 39.49
N ASP A 38 6.15 -3.62 40.49
CA ASP A 38 6.29 -5.06 40.68
C ASP A 38 4.97 -5.79 40.36
N PRO A 39 4.95 -6.84 39.51
CA PRO A 39 3.75 -7.65 39.35
C PRO A 39 3.47 -8.37 40.67
N GLY A 40 2.44 -7.89 41.39
CA GLY A 40 2.01 -8.49 42.65
C GLY A 40 1.71 -9.99 42.52
N PRO A 41 1.84 -10.76 43.60
CA PRO A 41 1.82 -12.21 43.54
C PRO A 41 0.45 -12.73 43.14
N ASN A 42 0.46 -13.65 42.18
CA ASN A 42 -0.70 -14.45 41.78
C ASN A 42 -1.24 -15.24 43.00
N PRO A 43 -2.55 -15.27 43.26
CA PRO A 43 -3.10 -16.13 44.31
C PRO A 43 -3.03 -17.60 43.88
N ASP A 44 -2.43 -18.43 44.73
CA ASP A 44 -2.46 -19.89 44.64
C ASP A 44 -3.93 -20.39 44.67
N PRO A 45 -4.30 -21.43 43.90
CA PRO A 45 -5.60 -22.07 43.99
C PRO A 45 -5.62 -23.09 45.15
N ASP A 46 -6.65 -23.01 46.00
CA ASP A 46 -6.91 -24.00 47.05
C ASP A 46 -7.40 -25.33 46.42
N PRO A 47 -7.07 -26.51 47.01
CA PRO A 47 -7.29 -27.82 46.41
C PRO A 47 -8.62 -28.43 46.86
N ASP A 48 -9.21 -29.28 46.02
CA ASP A 48 -10.19 -30.26 46.49
C ASP A 48 -10.03 -31.58 45.70
N PRO A 49 -10.53 -32.73 46.20
CA PRO A 49 -9.73 -33.94 46.28
C PRO A 49 -10.18 -35.00 45.27
N ASN A 50 -9.25 -35.91 45.05
CA ASN A 50 -9.23 -37.07 44.16
C ASN A 50 -10.31 -38.15 44.51
N PRO A 51 -10.37 -39.31 43.84
CA PRO A 51 -11.12 -39.67 42.63
C PRO A 51 -12.09 -40.85 42.84
N ASN A 52 -12.89 -41.21 41.82
CA ASN A 52 -13.28 -42.62 41.57
C ASN A 52 -13.77 -42.84 40.11
N PRO A 53 -13.88 -44.07 39.60
CA PRO A 53 -13.29 -44.44 38.32
C PRO A 53 -14.33 -44.76 37.23
N ASP A 54 -13.81 -44.72 36.01
CA ASP A 54 -14.24 -45.25 34.70
C ASP A 54 -15.40 -46.28 34.63
N PRO A 55 -16.13 -46.33 33.49
CA PRO A 55 -15.60 -47.13 32.37
C PRO A 55 -15.87 -46.62 30.92
N ASP A 56 -14.78 -46.68 30.15
CA ASP A 56 -14.58 -47.10 28.74
C ASP A 56 -15.21 -46.29 27.57
N PRO A 57 -14.45 -46.10 26.46
CA PRO A 57 -14.83 -45.26 25.33
C PRO A 57 -15.57 -46.05 24.24
N ASP A 58 -16.66 -45.49 23.71
CA ASP A 58 -17.29 -45.95 22.46
C ASP A 58 -16.69 -45.17 21.27
N PRO A 59 -16.68 -45.73 20.05
CA PRO A 59 -15.58 -45.61 19.13
C PRO A 59 -15.75 -44.41 18.21
N ASN A 60 -14.64 -43.72 18.02
CA ASN A 60 -14.23 -42.94 16.85
C ASN A 60 -15.24 -42.95 15.68
N PRO A 61 -15.91 -41.83 15.35
CA PRO A 61 -16.43 -41.66 14.01
C PRO A 61 -15.22 -41.49 13.09
N ASN A 62 -14.94 -42.54 12.33
CA ASN A 62 -14.25 -42.58 11.04
C ASN A 62 -13.17 -41.49 10.84
N PRO A 63 -11.86 -41.82 10.75
CA PRO A 63 -10.89 -40.84 10.28
C PRO A 63 -11.35 -40.39 8.90
N ASP A 64 -11.67 -39.10 8.78
CA ASP A 64 -11.89 -38.47 7.48
C ASP A 64 -10.67 -38.78 6.60
N PRO A 65 -10.87 -39.02 5.29
CA PRO A 65 -9.78 -39.29 4.39
C PRO A 65 -8.75 -38.16 4.49
N ASP A 66 -7.47 -38.52 4.51
CA ASP A 66 -6.36 -37.56 4.51
C ASP A 66 -6.66 -36.45 3.48
N PRO A 67 -6.66 -35.17 3.88
CA PRO A 67 -7.09 -34.08 3.02
C PRO A 67 -6.23 -34.05 1.76
N VAL A 68 -6.89 -34.13 0.60
CA VAL A 68 -6.26 -33.91 -0.70
C VAL A 68 -6.02 -32.41 -0.81
N PRO A 69 -4.79 -31.94 -1.07
CA PRO A 69 -4.51 -30.51 -1.21
C PRO A 69 -5.46 -29.87 -2.24
N GLY A 70 -6.35 -28.99 -1.77
CA GLY A 70 -7.32 -28.25 -2.60
C GLY A 70 -8.78 -28.63 -2.43
N GLU A 71 -9.12 -29.71 -1.72
CA GLU A 71 -10.50 -29.99 -1.29
C GLU A 71 -10.68 -29.57 0.16
N PHE A 72 -11.35 -28.44 0.37
CA PHE A 72 -11.68 -27.94 1.71
C PHE A 72 -12.75 -28.80 2.39
N THR A 73 -12.53 -29.11 3.67
CA THR A 73 -13.51 -29.78 4.53
C THR A 73 -14.49 -28.76 5.07
N ILE A 74 -15.75 -28.87 4.63
CA ILE A 74 -16.83 -27.97 5.06
C ILE A 74 -17.80 -28.73 5.96
N ILE A 75 -17.93 -28.29 7.21
CA ILE A 75 -18.72 -28.97 8.24
C ILE A 75 -19.93 -28.10 8.63
N PRO A 76 -21.16 -28.64 8.75
CA PRO A 76 -22.32 -27.85 9.21
C PRO A 76 -22.18 -27.39 10.68
N ASP A 77 -22.44 -26.10 10.96
CA ASP A 77 -22.31 -25.52 12.31
C ASP A 77 -23.55 -25.74 13.23
N GLY A 78 -24.65 -26.25 12.67
CA GLY A 78 -25.93 -26.41 13.36
C GLY A 78 -26.70 -25.11 13.65
N LYS A 79 -26.18 -23.94 13.25
CA LYS A 79 -26.77 -22.59 13.40
C LYS A 79 -27.09 -21.90 12.06
N GLY A 80 -26.78 -22.54 10.93
CA GLY A 80 -27.11 -22.07 9.58
C GLY A 80 -25.91 -21.57 8.77
N GLY A 81 -24.69 -21.77 9.26
CA GLY A 81 -23.42 -21.50 8.57
C GLY A 81 -22.58 -22.75 8.34
N TYR A 82 -21.45 -22.56 7.68
CA TYR A 82 -20.48 -23.63 7.40
C TYR A 82 -19.17 -23.36 8.14
N LEU A 83 -18.51 -24.42 8.58
CA LEU A 83 -17.23 -24.34 9.27
C LEU A 83 -16.13 -24.85 8.34
N ILE A 84 -15.02 -24.13 8.28
CA ILE A 84 -13.80 -24.56 7.59
C ILE A 84 -12.62 -24.43 8.57
N PRO A 85 -11.75 -25.44 8.71
CA PRO A 85 -10.55 -25.31 9.52
C PRO A 85 -9.64 -24.19 9.01
N ARG A 86 -9.22 -23.26 9.89
CA ARG A 86 -8.30 -22.16 9.53
C ARG A 86 -6.98 -22.67 8.94
N ALA A 87 -6.51 -23.80 9.44
CA ALA A 87 -5.30 -24.45 8.94
C ALA A 87 -5.41 -24.80 7.45
N GLU A 88 -6.57 -25.26 6.98
CA GLU A 88 -6.81 -25.53 5.57
C GLU A 88 -6.81 -24.24 4.75
N MET A 89 -7.48 -23.17 5.23
CA MET A 89 -7.55 -21.88 4.54
C MET A 89 -6.16 -21.24 4.41
N THR A 90 -5.38 -21.31 5.48
CA THR A 90 -3.99 -20.86 5.52
C THR A 90 -3.12 -21.67 4.55
N ALA A 91 -3.26 -23.00 4.53
CA ALA A 91 -2.49 -23.86 3.63
C ALA A 91 -2.82 -23.57 2.16
N TYR A 92 -4.10 -23.37 1.82
CA TYR A 92 -4.52 -22.99 0.47
C TYR A 92 -3.98 -21.61 0.08
N GLU A 93 -4.15 -20.59 0.92
CA GLU A 93 -3.61 -19.25 0.67
C GLU A 93 -2.10 -19.30 0.43
N GLN A 94 -1.36 -20.05 1.23
CA GLN A 94 0.08 -20.26 1.03
C GLN A 94 0.36 -20.96 -0.30
N SER A 95 -0.40 -22.00 -0.67
CA SER A 95 -0.21 -22.73 -1.93
C SER A 95 -0.39 -21.85 -3.17
N GLN A 96 -1.31 -20.87 -3.10
CA GLN A 96 -1.60 -19.96 -4.21
C GLN A 96 -0.65 -18.77 -4.25
N THR A 97 -0.12 -18.36 -3.09
CA THR A 97 0.68 -17.15 -2.94
C THR A 97 2.16 -17.39 -2.70
N ASN A 98 2.62 -18.65 -2.73
CA ASN A 98 4.03 -19.02 -2.73
C ASN A 98 4.57 -19.14 -4.17
N THR A 99 4.54 -18.03 -4.92
CA THR A 99 5.03 -17.96 -6.29
C THR A 99 6.04 -16.82 -6.46
N GLU A 100 6.81 -16.85 -7.54
CA GLU A 100 7.76 -15.78 -7.87
C GLU A 100 7.09 -14.40 -7.98
N LEU A 101 5.88 -14.35 -8.54
CA LEU A 101 5.08 -13.12 -8.63
C LEU A 101 4.84 -12.51 -7.24
N PHE A 102 4.36 -13.32 -6.29
CA PHE A 102 4.07 -12.84 -4.93
C PHE A 102 5.34 -12.46 -4.18
N ASN A 103 6.41 -13.25 -4.30
CA ASN A 103 7.69 -12.91 -3.69
C ASN A 103 8.21 -11.57 -4.18
N TRP A 104 8.07 -11.32 -5.49
CA TRP A 104 8.51 -10.09 -6.10
C TRP A 104 7.64 -8.89 -5.70
N VAL A 105 6.31 -8.98 -5.81
CA VAL A 105 5.40 -7.88 -5.45
C VAL A 105 5.49 -7.57 -3.94
N ARG A 106 5.54 -8.58 -3.07
CA ARG A 106 5.72 -8.38 -1.62
C ARG A 106 7.05 -7.69 -1.32
N SER A 107 8.13 -8.04 -2.02
CA SER A 107 9.41 -7.33 -1.91
C SER A 107 9.30 -5.87 -2.35
N ASP A 108 8.48 -5.55 -3.35
CA ASP A 108 8.32 -4.18 -3.84
C ASP A 108 7.52 -3.29 -2.88
N ILE A 109 6.51 -3.85 -2.20
CA ILE A 109 5.67 -3.12 -1.25
C ILE A 109 6.13 -3.24 0.21
N GLU A 110 7.22 -3.97 0.46
CA GLU A 110 7.81 -4.12 1.78
C GLU A 110 8.08 -2.74 2.39
N THR A 111 7.82 -2.63 3.69
CA THR A 111 8.21 -1.43 4.43
C THR A 111 9.31 -1.73 5.44
N ARG A 112 10.24 -0.78 5.54
CA ARG A 112 11.33 -0.84 6.51
C ARG A 112 10.83 -0.46 7.90
N ASP A 113 11.50 -1.03 8.91
CA ASP A 113 11.28 -0.69 10.31
C ASP A 113 11.44 0.80 10.57
N ASN A 114 10.54 1.31 11.41
CA ASN A 114 10.40 2.72 11.75
C ASN A 114 11.65 3.30 12.41
N ALA A 115 12.36 2.55 13.26
CA ALA A 115 13.59 3.02 13.90
C ALA A 115 14.72 3.26 12.89
N ILE A 116 14.81 2.42 11.85
CA ILE A 116 15.79 2.63 10.77
C ILE A 116 15.42 3.88 9.97
N VAL A 117 14.14 4.08 9.66
CA VAL A 117 13.66 5.27 8.94
C VAL A 117 13.92 6.55 9.74
N GLU A 118 13.65 6.57 11.04
CA GLU A 118 13.92 7.74 11.90
C GLU A 118 15.40 8.10 11.96
N ALA A 119 16.29 7.11 11.92
CA ALA A 119 17.73 7.33 11.99
C ALA A 119 18.30 7.99 10.71
N VAL A 120 17.56 7.96 9.60
CA VAL A 120 17.98 8.56 8.33
C VAL A 120 18.13 10.07 8.46
N ALA A 121 19.29 10.56 8.05
CA ALA A 121 19.57 11.98 7.92
C ALA A 121 20.54 12.19 6.75
N PRO A 122 20.62 13.41 6.18
CA PRO A 122 21.51 13.68 5.06
C PRO A 122 22.97 13.29 5.36
N LEU A 123 23.64 12.73 4.35
CA LEU A 123 25.07 12.40 4.31
C LEU A 123 25.53 11.35 5.35
N LYS A 124 24.61 10.64 5.99
CA LYS A 124 24.97 9.54 6.90
C LYS A 124 25.39 8.31 6.11
N SER A 125 26.61 7.83 6.36
CA SER A 125 27.11 6.56 5.82
C SER A 125 26.33 5.33 6.31
N SER A 126 25.60 5.46 7.42
CA SER A 126 24.71 4.42 7.96
C SER A 126 23.32 4.42 7.31
N ASN A 127 23.03 5.35 6.40
CA ASN A 127 21.75 5.33 5.67
C ASN A 127 21.59 4.01 4.91
N PRO A 128 20.37 3.51 4.70
CA PRO A 128 20.15 2.35 3.84
C PRO A 128 20.68 2.57 2.42
N ASP A 129 21.04 1.49 1.72
CA ASP A 129 21.64 1.53 0.38
C ASP A 129 20.79 2.31 -0.64
N ASN A 130 19.47 2.11 -0.61
CA ASN A 130 18.53 2.79 -1.49
C ASN A 130 18.45 4.31 -1.23
N VAL A 131 18.65 4.72 0.02
CA VAL A 131 18.74 6.13 0.42
C VAL A 131 20.07 6.72 -0.02
N GLN A 132 21.20 6.04 0.22
CA GLN A 132 22.51 6.49 -0.23
C GLN A 132 22.55 6.68 -1.75
N ARG A 133 21.93 5.76 -2.51
CA ARG A 133 21.81 5.89 -3.97
C ARG A 133 20.97 7.10 -4.38
N ALA A 134 19.83 7.31 -3.75
CA ALA A 134 18.99 8.46 -4.05
C ALA A 134 19.70 9.78 -3.75
N GLU A 135 20.39 9.87 -2.60
CA GLU A 135 21.16 11.04 -2.17
C GLU A 135 22.37 11.31 -3.08
N MET A 136 23.02 10.27 -3.61
CA MET A 136 24.08 10.42 -4.61
C MET A 136 23.58 11.07 -5.92
N ILE A 137 22.32 10.85 -6.29
CA ILE A 137 21.73 11.39 -7.53
C ILE A 137 21.09 12.76 -7.29
N VAL A 138 20.43 12.93 -6.14
CA VAL A 138 19.75 14.15 -5.71
C VAL A 138 20.18 14.44 -4.29
N ASP A 139 21.26 15.19 -4.16
CA ASP A 139 21.70 15.75 -2.89
C ASP A 139 20.77 16.89 -2.43
N GLU A 140 20.99 17.42 -1.23
CA GLU A 140 20.16 18.49 -0.69
C GLU A 140 20.20 19.75 -1.58
N ALA A 141 21.35 20.08 -2.18
CA ALA A 141 21.48 21.22 -3.07
C ALA A 141 20.65 21.06 -4.35
N MET A 142 20.65 19.87 -4.94
CA MET A 142 19.80 19.53 -6.08
C MET A 142 18.32 19.53 -5.68
N TRP A 143 17.96 19.09 -4.47
CA TRP A 143 16.59 19.19 -3.96
C TRP A 143 16.11 20.64 -3.84
N GLU A 144 16.92 21.52 -3.23
CA GLU A 144 16.62 22.96 -3.15
C GLU A 144 16.54 23.60 -4.54
N PHE A 145 17.40 23.15 -5.46
CA PHE A 145 17.34 23.58 -6.85
C PHE A 145 16.05 23.10 -7.52
N LEU A 146 15.64 21.84 -7.42
CA LEU A 146 14.44 21.34 -8.09
C LEU A 146 13.15 21.93 -7.49
N PHE A 147 13.11 22.17 -6.18
CA PHE A 147 11.90 22.58 -5.46
C PHE A 147 12.10 23.82 -4.56
N PRO A 148 12.49 24.97 -5.11
CA PRO A 148 12.79 26.19 -4.35
C PRO A 148 11.56 26.84 -3.71
N LEU A 149 10.35 26.54 -4.19
CA LEU A 149 9.09 27.10 -3.70
C LEU A 149 8.25 26.09 -2.92
N ARG A 150 8.80 24.91 -2.59
CA ARG A 150 8.03 23.87 -1.89
C ARG A 150 7.53 24.38 -0.55
N ASN A 151 6.43 23.80 -0.09
CA ASN A 151 5.99 23.96 1.29
C ASN A 151 7.07 23.45 2.26
N GLU A 152 7.28 24.16 3.36
CA GLU A 152 8.29 23.82 4.38
C GLU A 152 8.10 22.44 5.00
N GLN A 153 6.89 21.86 4.94
CA GLN A 153 6.64 20.50 5.41
C GLN A 153 7.25 19.40 4.52
N TYR A 154 7.65 19.74 3.29
CA TYR A 154 8.40 18.87 2.36
C TYR A 154 9.91 19.07 2.54
N THR A 155 10.46 18.58 3.65
CA THR A 155 11.90 18.69 3.91
C THR A 155 12.70 17.62 3.16
N TYR A 156 13.96 17.90 2.85
CA TYR A 156 14.86 16.93 2.23
C TYR A 156 15.05 15.67 3.09
N THR A 157 15.17 15.83 4.42
CA THR A 157 15.21 14.70 5.35
C THR A 157 13.97 13.81 5.24
N ARG A 158 12.76 14.39 5.19
CA ARG A 158 11.52 13.61 5.04
C ARG A 158 11.44 12.89 3.69
N PHE A 159 12.01 13.49 2.64
CA PHE A 159 12.16 12.83 1.34
C PHE A 159 13.07 11.60 1.44
N LEU A 160 14.25 11.72 2.07
CA LEU A 160 15.13 10.58 2.30
C LEU A 160 14.46 9.50 3.17
N GLN A 161 13.74 9.90 4.22
CA GLN A 161 12.95 9.00 5.07
C GLN A 161 11.86 8.27 4.27
N SER A 162 11.15 8.96 3.37
CA SER A 162 10.14 8.32 2.50
C SER A 162 10.74 7.26 1.59
N ILE A 163 11.94 7.48 1.05
CA ILE A 163 12.66 6.47 0.28
C ILE A 163 13.12 5.34 1.20
N ALA A 164 13.59 5.66 2.40
CA ALA A 164 14.00 4.67 3.39
C ALA A 164 12.85 3.74 3.79
N LYS A 165 11.61 4.23 3.85
CA LYS A 165 10.46 3.40 4.23
C LYS A 165 10.16 2.32 3.21
N PHE A 166 10.39 2.56 1.91
CA PHE A 166 10.10 1.61 0.84
C PHE A 166 11.41 1.19 0.16
N PRO A 167 12.04 0.07 0.59
CA PRO A 167 13.33 -0.38 0.08
C PRO A 167 13.35 -0.58 -1.44
N ALA A 168 12.19 -0.80 -2.06
CA ALA A 168 12.05 -0.97 -3.49
C ALA A 168 12.41 0.26 -4.32
N PHE A 169 12.07 1.43 -3.81
CA PHE A 169 12.38 2.67 -4.49
C PHE A 169 13.90 2.91 -4.42
N CYS A 170 14.53 3.03 -5.59
CA CYS A 170 15.99 3.14 -5.73
C CYS A 170 16.78 1.94 -5.17
N ARG A 171 16.24 0.70 -5.24
CA ARG A 171 16.95 -0.50 -4.78
C ARG A 171 18.21 -0.84 -5.57
N THR A 172 19.04 -1.68 -4.97
CA THR A 172 20.14 -2.37 -5.67
C THR A 172 19.57 -3.55 -6.46
N TYR A 173 19.82 -3.58 -7.76
CA TYR A 173 19.47 -4.69 -8.64
C TYR A 173 20.70 -5.56 -8.90
N THR A 174 20.57 -6.86 -8.69
CA THR A 174 21.64 -7.86 -8.85
C THR A 174 21.47 -8.75 -10.08
N ASP A 175 20.47 -8.45 -10.91
CA ASP A 175 20.07 -9.22 -12.11
C ASP A 175 20.60 -8.60 -13.42
N GLY A 176 21.59 -7.70 -13.33
CA GLY A 176 22.21 -7.03 -14.47
C GLY A 176 21.53 -5.72 -14.88
N ARG A 177 20.39 -5.36 -14.26
CA ARG A 177 19.79 -4.03 -14.45
C ARG A 177 20.64 -2.93 -13.81
N ASN A 178 20.64 -1.76 -14.42
CA ASN A 178 21.39 -0.61 -13.93
C ASN A 178 20.62 0.11 -12.81
N SER A 179 21.03 -0.12 -11.56
CA SER A 179 20.38 0.45 -10.38
C SER A 179 20.37 1.98 -10.37
N ASP A 180 21.46 2.60 -10.82
CA ASP A 180 21.61 4.05 -10.78
C ASP A 180 20.78 4.71 -11.88
N ASP A 181 20.70 4.09 -13.08
CA ASP A 181 19.82 4.56 -14.14
C ASP A 181 18.35 4.45 -13.73
N ILE A 182 17.92 3.30 -13.18
CA ILE A 182 16.54 3.08 -12.73
C ILE A 182 16.18 4.03 -11.58
N CYS A 183 17.07 4.24 -10.62
CA CYS A 183 16.83 5.20 -9.53
C CYS A 183 16.71 6.62 -10.08
N ARG A 184 17.61 7.05 -10.97
CA ARG A 184 17.56 8.38 -11.60
C ARG A 184 16.27 8.59 -12.40
N ARG A 185 15.86 7.58 -13.16
CA ARG A 185 14.59 7.58 -13.92
C ARG A 185 13.37 7.61 -13.00
N SER A 186 13.43 6.89 -11.89
CA SER A 186 12.35 6.88 -10.89
C SER A 186 12.20 8.23 -10.20
N LEU A 187 13.32 8.87 -9.83
CA LEU A 187 13.35 10.21 -9.28
C LEU A 187 12.80 11.24 -10.27
N ALA A 188 13.29 11.23 -11.52
CA ALA A 188 12.80 12.13 -12.56
C ALA A 188 11.29 11.98 -12.81
N THR A 189 10.81 10.73 -12.87
CA THR A 189 9.39 10.40 -13.08
C THR A 189 8.54 10.92 -11.92
N MET A 190 8.93 10.59 -10.69
CA MET A 190 8.21 10.99 -9.48
C MET A 190 8.16 12.52 -9.35
N PHE A 191 9.28 13.21 -9.58
CA PHE A 191 9.37 14.67 -9.47
C PHE A 191 8.57 15.40 -10.54
N ALA A 192 8.59 14.92 -11.79
CA ALA A 192 7.75 15.49 -12.85
C ALA A 192 6.25 15.40 -12.49
N HIS A 193 5.84 14.28 -11.89
CA HIS A 193 4.49 14.15 -11.37
C HIS A 193 4.24 15.06 -10.16
N PHE A 194 5.17 15.24 -9.22
CA PHE A 194 5.01 16.18 -8.11
C PHE A 194 4.70 17.59 -8.59
N VAL A 195 5.41 18.06 -9.63
CA VAL A 195 5.18 19.39 -10.20
C VAL A 195 3.75 19.51 -10.75
N GLN A 196 3.26 18.50 -11.45
CA GLN A 196 1.89 18.52 -11.98
C GLN A 196 0.83 18.40 -10.88
N GLU A 197 1.02 17.52 -9.88
CA GLU A 197 0.03 17.27 -8.83
C GLU A 197 -0.06 18.39 -7.79
N THR A 198 1.08 18.97 -7.41
CA THR A 198 1.18 19.86 -6.23
C THR A 198 1.83 21.19 -6.52
N GLY A 199 2.23 21.45 -7.76
CA GLY A 199 2.95 22.66 -8.08
C GLY A 199 2.08 23.91 -8.04
N ALA A 200 2.72 25.06 -7.78
CA ALA A 200 2.04 26.37 -7.82
C ALA A 200 1.40 26.63 -9.19
N ASN A 201 2.00 26.07 -10.25
CA ASN A 201 1.53 26.15 -11.63
C ASN A 201 1.26 27.61 -12.08
N ALA A 202 2.11 28.54 -11.61
CA ALA A 202 2.00 29.97 -11.81
C ALA A 202 3.02 30.44 -12.87
N PRO A 203 2.63 30.51 -14.17
CA PRO A 203 3.57 30.86 -15.24
C PRO A 203 4.14 32.28 -15.11
N ASN A 204 3.39 33.20 -14.50
CA ASN A 204 3.86 34.57 -14.24
C ASN A 204 5.00 34.63 -13.21
N TRP A 205 5.19 33.60 -12.38
CA TRP A 205 6.27 33.56 -11.39
C TRP A 205 7.65 33.29 -12.00
N GLU A 206 7.70 32.82 -13.24
CA GLU A 206 8.98 32.75 -13.97
C GLU A 206 9.56 34.14 -14.16
N VAL A 207 8.73 35.12 -14.51
CA VAL A 207 9.15 36.52 -14.65
C VAL A 207 9.30 37.21 -13.29
N SER A 208 8.32 37.02 -12.39
CA SER A 208 8.31 37.80 -11.14
C SER A 208 9.19 37.24 -10.03
N GLN A 209 9.50 35.94 -10.04
CA GLN A 209 10.32 35.27 -9.02
C GLN A 209 11.55 34.56 -9.60
N GLY A 210 11.68 34.48 -10.94
CA GLY A 210 12.78 33.75 -11.57
C GLY A 210 12.67 32.23 -11.48
N VAL A 211 11.50 31.70 -11.10
CA VAL A 211 11.28 30.25 -10.92
C VAL A 211 10.39 29.71 -12.03
N PRO A 212 10.94 28.96 -13.00
CA PRO A 212 10.16 28.41 -14.11
C PRO A 212 9.19 27.34 -13.61
N ARG A 213 8.08 27.13 -14.34
CA ARG A 213 6.97 26.27 -13.89
C ARG A 213 7.39 24.85 -13.49
N TRP A 214 8.38 24.27 -14.18
CA TRP A 214 8.90 22.93 -13.90
C TRP A 214 9.63 22.79 -12.54
N ARG A 215 9.96 23.91 -11.88
CA ARG A 215 10.56 23.98 -10.53
C ARG A 215 9.59 24.47 -9.46
N GLN A 216 8.30 24.51 -9.76
CA GLN A 216 7.29 25.00 -8.82
C GLN A 216 6.56 23.88 -8.07
N GLY A 217 7.07 22.63 -8.14
CA GLY A 217 6.45 21.47 -7.49
C GLY A 217 6.46 21.51 -5.96
N LEU A 218 5.65 20.66 -5.34
CA LEU A 218 5.54 20.52 -3.88
C LEU A 218 5.07 21.80 -3.18
N TYR A 219 4.34 22.67 -3.87
CA TYR A 219 3.83 23.92 -3.29
C TYR A 219 2.61 23.68 -2.39
N TYR A 220 1.68 22.82 -2.83
CA TYR A 220 0.46 22.48 -2.11
C TYR A 220 0.60 21.15 -1.33
N LEU A 221 0.08 21.13 -0.10
CA LEU A 221 -0.07 19.92 0.71
C LEU A 221 -1.44 19.27 0.56
N ARG A 222 -2.44 20.06 0.16
CA ARG A 222 -3.85 19.71 0.08
C ARG A 222 -4.40 20.20 -1.25
N GLU A 223 -5.39 19.48 -1.74
CA GLU A 223 -6.16 19.86 -2.92
C GLU A 223 -6.69 21.28 -2.76
N MET A 224 -6.54 22.07 -3.81
CA MET A 224 -7.01 23.46 -3.79
C MET A 224 -8.52 23.53 -3.55
N TYR A 225 -8.93 24.47 -2.70
CA TYR A 225 -10.33 24.72 -2.34
C TYR A 225 -11.01 23.61 -1.50
N LYS A 226 -10.24 22.65 -0.98
CA LYS A 226 -10.70 21.68 0.01
C LYS A 226 -10.25 22.06 1.42
N ASP A 227 -11.07 21.72 2.40
CA ASP A 227 -10.87 22.07 3.80
C ASP A 227 -11.16 20.86 4.70
N GLU A 228 -10.35 20.67 5.74
CA GLU A 228 -10.49 19.55 6.69
C GLU A 228 -11.79 19.62 7.51
N ASN A 229 -12.38 20.81 7.64
CA ASN A 229 -13.61 21.06 8.40
C ASN A 229 -14.87 20.99 7.51
N VAL A 230 -14.72 20.75 6.20
CA VAL A 230 -15.85 20.58 5.27
C VAL A 230 -16.08 19.10 5.02
N HIS A 231 -17.22 18.61 5.52
CA HIS A 231 -17.61 17.19 5.47
C HIS A 231 -18.57 16.92 4.30
N ASP A 232 -18.08 17.13 3.09
CA ASP A 232 -18.87 17.00 1.85
C ASP A 232 -18.76 15.61 1.19
N MET A 233 -18.10 14.66 1.86
CA MET A 233 -17.82 13.31 1.34
C MET A 233 -17.05 13.30 0.01
N THR A 234 -16.31 14.36 -0.33
CA THR A 234 -15.53 14.37 -1.56
C THR A 234 -14.54 13.21 -1.57
N TYR A 235 -14.44 12.55 -2.73
CA TYR A 235 -13.59 11.37 -2.93
C TYR A 235 -13.94 10.23 -1.96
N SER A 236 -15.21 10.05 -1.61
CA SER A 236 -15.63 9.00 -0.68
C SER A 236 -16.47 7.96 -1.42
N LYS A 237 -15.91 6.77 -1.65
CA LYS A 237 -16.61 5.60 -2.22
C LYS A 237 -16.92 4.64 -1.07
N CYS A 238 -17.97 4.98 -0.33
CA CYS A 238 -18.35 4.32 0.93
C CYS A 238 -19.29 3.11 0.75
N ASN A 239 -19.56 2.73 -0.50
CA ASN A 239 -20.40 1.59 -0.86
C ASN A 239 -19.63 0.63 -1.76
N GLU A 240 -20.23 -0.54 -2.02
CA GLU A 240 -19.60 -1.64 -2.75
C GLU A 240 -18.31 -2.09 -2.04
N TRP A 241 -17.48 -2.87 -2.73
CA TRP A 241 -16.27 -3.46 -2.18
C TRP A 241 -15.31 -2.40 -1.59
N GLN A 242 -15.28 -1.18 -2.15
CA GLN A 242 -14.41 -0.12 -1.65
C GLN A 242 -14.83 0.32 -0.26
N GLY A 243 -16.13 0.54 -0.03
CA GLY A 243 -16.65 0.93 1.27
C GLY A 243 -16.63 -0.20 2.29
N GLU A 244 -16.83 -1.43 1.82
CA GLU A 244 -16.79 -2.63 2.67
C GLU A 244 -15.37 -2.89 3.19
N ARG A 245 -14.35 -2.79 2.32
CA ARG A 245 -12.97 -2.96 2.74
C ARG A 245 -12.39 -1.73 3.41
N TRP A 246 -12.66 -0.56 2.85
CA TRP A 246 -12.08 0.73 3.23
C TRP A 246 -13.21 1.69 3.66
N PRO A 247 -13.86 1.43 4.80
CA PRO A 247 -15.02 2.20 5.22
C PRO A 247 -14.69 3.68 5.37
N CYS A 248 -15.61 4.52 4.91
CA CYS A 248 -15.52 5.94 5.17
C CYS A 248 -15.81 6.21 6.64
N ALA A 249 -14.88 6.84 7.34
CA ALA A 249 -15.11 7.29 8.70
C ALA A 249 -16.10 8.47 8.73
N ASP A 250 -16.85 8.57 9.84
CA ASP A 250 -17.85 9.62 10.01
C ASP A 250 -17.22 11.02 9.83
N LYS A 251 -17.89 11.87 9.04
CA LYS A 251 -17.46 13.25 8.76
C LYS A 251 -16.02 13.35 8.26
N LYS A 252 -15.53 12.40 7.47
CA LYS A 252 -14.24 12.50 6.79
C LYS A 252 -14.42 12.64 5.28
N SER A 253 -13.46 13.32 4.65
CA SER A 253 -13.33 13.47 3.20
C SER A 253 -11.92 13.08 2.78
N TYR A 254 -11.80 12.35 1.67
CA TYR A 254 -10.55 11.75 1.19
C TYR A 254 -10.00 12.48 -0.03
N PHE A 255 -10.07 13.80 -0.03
CA PHE A 255 -9.50 14.65 -1.08
C PHE A 255 -7.97 14.58 -1.15
N GLY A 256 -7.40 15.15 -2.20
CA GLY A 256 -5.97 15.09 -2.48
C GLY A 256 -5.10 15.62 -1.34
N ARG A 257 -4.19 14.79 -0.82
CA ARG A 257 -3.15 15.22 0.15
C ARG A 257 -1.77 14.72 -0.25
N GLY A 258 -0.75 15.46 0.16
CA GLY A 258 0.65 15.13 -0.08
C GLY A 258 1.09 15.27 -1.55
N ALA A 259 2.34 14.86 -1.80
CA ALA A 259 3.06 15.01 -3.07
C ALA A 259 2.41 14.28 -4.24
N LYS A 260 1.66 13.20 -3.95
CA LYS A 260 0.89 12.43 -4.94
C LYS A 260 -0.55 12.90 -5.11
N GLN A 261 -1.02 13.82 -4.26
CA GLN A 261 -2.44 14.12 -4.10
C GLN A 261 -3.27 12.84 -3.89
N LEU A 262 -2.85 12.03 -2.91
CA LEU A 262 -3.53 10.78 -2.56
C LEU A 262 -5.01 11.09 -2.28
N SER A 263 -5.89 10.43 -3.02
CA SER A 263 -7.33 10.70 -3.00
C SER A 263 -8.08 9.37 -2.95
N TRP A 264 -9.29 9.37 -2.40
CA TRP A 264 -10.18 8.22 -2.21
C TRP A 264 -9.88 7.33 -1.00
N ASN A 265 -10.91 6.96 -0.24
CA ASN A 265 -10.84 6.04 0.90
C ASN A 265 -10.09 4.74 0.56
N TYR A 266 -10.34 4.17 -0.62
CA TYR A 266 -9.68 2.95 -1.09
C TYR A 266 -8.20 3.12 -1.52
N ASN A 267 -7.65 4.33 -1.45
CA ASN A 267 -6.21 4.58 -1.51
C ASN A 267 -5.62 4.95 -0.14
N TYR A 268 -6.39 5.66 0.70
CA TYR A 268 -5.99 5.94 2.09
C TYR A 268 -5.90 4.67 2.92
N GLY A 269 -6.83 3.74 2.75
CA GLY A 269 -6.88 2.46 3.48
C GLY A 269 -5.63 1.59 3.25
N PRO A 270 -5.29 1.20 2.01
CA PRO A 270 -4.07 0.45 1.73
C PRO A 270 -2.79 1.18 2.16
N PHE A 271 -2.75 2.50 2.00
CA PHE A 271 -1.61 3.29 2.48
C PHE A 271 -1.51 3.26 4.01
N SER A 272 -2.64 3.28 4.71
CA SER A 272 -2.70 3.13 6.16
C SER A 272 -2.17 1.77 6.60
N GLU A 273 -2.59 0.68 5.94
CA GLU A 273 -2.07 -0.66 6.24
C GLU A 273 -0.56 -0.75 6.00
N ALA A 274 -0.06 -0.19 4.90
CA ALA A 274 1.38 -0.18 4.63
C ALA A 274 2.18 0.59 5.70
N MET A 275 1.60 1.65 6.25
CA MET A 275 2.30 2.52 7.21
C MET A 275 2.15 2.08 8.67
N PHE A 276 1.01 1.49 9.02
CA PHE A 276 0.60 1.23 10.41
C PHE A 276 0.23 -0.23 10.69
N GLY A 277 0.10 -1.07 9.66
CA GLY A 277 -0.52 -2.39 9.80
C GLY A 277 -2.02 -2.33 10.09
N ASP A 278 -2.62 -1.14 10.04
CA ASP A 278 -4.04 -0.89 10.32
C ASP A 278 -4.61 0.07 9.27
N LYS A 279 -5.72 -0.34 8.64
CA LYS A 279 -6.44 0.44 7.64
C LYS A 279 -7.12 1.68 8.22
N SER A 280 -7.49 1.65 9.49
CA SER A 280 -8.38 2.64 10.09
C SER A 280 -7.69 3.97 10.39
N VAL A 281 -6.38 3.96 10.68
CA VAL A 281 -5.62 5.15 11.11
C VAL A 281 -5.81 6.32 10.12
N LEU A 282 -5.54 6.11 8.83
CA LEU A 282 -5.71 7.17 7.82
C LEU A 282 -7.13 7.29 7.28
N LEU A 283 -7.99 6.28 7.50
CA LEU A 283 -9.42 6.42 7.20
C LEU A 283 -10.10 7.38 8.18
N GLU A 284 -9.72 7.34 9.45
CA GLU A 284 -10.22 8.20 10.53
C GLU A 284 -9.50 9.54 10.61
N ASN A 285 -8.20 9.56 10.26
CA ASN A 285 -7.33 10.74 10.36
C ASN A 285 -6.64 11.08 9.03
N PRO A 286 -7.39 11.31 7.94
CA PRO A 286 -6.80 11.51 6.61
C PRO A 286 -5.88 12.75 6.51
N ALA A 287 -6.07 13.76 7.36
CA ALA A 287 -5.22 14.97 7.43
C ALA A 287 -3.73 14.64 7.69
N LEU A 288 -3.45 13.51 8.35
CA LEU A 288 -2.09 13.01 8.60
C LEU A 288 -1.24 12.91 7.34
N VAL A 289 -1.86 12.60 6.20
CA VAL A 289 -1.17 12.49 4.90
C VAL A 289 -0.60 13.84 4.47
N ALA A 290 -1.21 14.97 4.85
CA ALA A 290 -0.68 16.29 4.57
C ALA A 290 0.32 16.75 5.64
N ASP A 291 -0.01 16.56 6.93
CA ASP A 291 0.66 17.27 8.03
C ASP A 291 1.95 16.59 8.55
N THR A 292 2.21 15.37 8.10
CA THR A 292 3.39 14.59 8.48
C THR A 292 4.22 14.23 7.24
N TRP A 293 5.37 13.58 7.41
CA TRP A 293 6.16 13.02 6.30
C TRP A 293 5.40 12.06 5.37
N LEU A 294 4.20 11.60 5.77
CA LEU A 294 3.30 10.82 4.93
C LEU A 294 2.98 11.57 3.63
N ASN A 295 3.17 12.88 3.62
CA ASN A 295 3.06 13.73 2.45
C ASN A 295 4.01 13.30 1.30
N LEU A 296 5.19 12.74 1.62
CA LEU A 296 6.12 12.19 0.63
C LEU A 296 6.03 10.66 0.58
N ALA A 297 5.83 10.00 1.73
CA ALA A 297 5.71 8.54 1.77
C ALA A 297 4.51 8.02 0.94
N SER A 298 3.39 8.76 0.90
CA SER A 298 2.24 8.40 0.06
C SER A 298 2.57 8.35 -1.44
N ALA A 299 3.50 9.18 -1.89
CA ALA A 299 3.96 9.15 -3.27
C ALA A 299 4.82 7.93 -3.57
N VAL A 300 5.77 7.62 -2.68
CA VAL A 300 6.62 6.44 -2.84
C VAL A 300 5.78 5.16 -2.76
N PHE A 301 4.83 5.09 -1.83
CA PHE A 301 3.84 4.02 -1.73
C PHE A 301 3.10 3.82 -3.06
N PHE A 302 2.45 4.87 -3.58
CA PHE A 302 1.72 4.78 -4.85
C PHE A 302 2.62 4.36 -6.02
N TYR A 303 3.90 4.77 -5.98
CA TYR A 303 4.87 4.44 -7.01
C TYR A 303 5.16 2.94 -7.08
N VAL A 304 5.34 2.29 -5.92
CA VAL A 304 5.73 0.87 -5.82
C VAL A 304 4.54 -0.09 -5.74
N TYR A 305 3.38 0.40 -5.33
CA TYR A 305 2.19 -0.42 -5.09
C TYR A 305 1.37 -0.67 -6.36
N PRO A 306 1.24 -1.93 -6.84
CA PRO A 306 0.46 -2.23 -8.04
C PRO A 306 -1.05 -2.12 -7.79
N GLN A 307 -1.79 -1.75 -8.84
CA GLN A 307 -3.24 -1.56 -8.78
C GLN A 307 -3.92 -2.21 -9.99
N PRO A 308 -4.01 -3.56 -10.05
CA PRO A 308 -4.53 -4.28 -11.22
C PRO A 308 -5.88 -3.72 -11.71
N PRO A 309 -6.04 -3.48 -13.02
CA PRO A 309 -5.20 -3.95 -14.12
C PRO A 309 -3.94 -3.11 -14.41
N LYS A 310 -3.65 -2.09 -13.59
CA LYS A 310 -2.48 -1.24 -13.75
C LYS A 310 -1.26 -1.89 -13.06
N PRO A 311 -0.10 -1.97 -13.74
CA PRO A 311 1.14 -2.30 -13.04
C PRO A 311 1.52 -1.17 -12.07
N SER A 312 2.47 -1.42 -11.17
CA SER A 312 3.08 -0.32 -10.41
C SER A 312 3.90 0.57 -11.36
N MET A 313 4.13 1.83 -10.98
CA MET A 313 5.01 2.69 -11.77
C MET A 313 6.46 2.20 -11.71
N LEU A 314 6.87 1.57 -10.60
CA LEU A 314 8.17 0.91 -10.50
C LEU A 314 8.35 -0.16 -11.58
N HIS A 315 7.34 -1.00 -11.81
CA HIS A 315 7.44 -2.08 -12.81
C HIS A 315 7.57 -1.57 -14.24
N VAL A 316 6.96 -0.42 -14.53
CA VAL A 316 7.13 0.26 -15.82
C VAL A 316 8.56 0.76 -15.97
N ILE A 317 9.11 1.39 -14.93
CA ILE A 317 10.41 2.08 -15.00
C ILE A 317 11.60 1.12 -14.86
N ASP A 318 11.47 0.06 -14.09
CA ASP A 318 12.52 -0.93 -13.90
C ASP A 318 12.50 -2.06 -14.94
N GLY A 319 11.52 -2.02 -15.86
CA GLY A 319 11.39 -2.89 -17.02
C GLY A 319 10.88 -4.30 -16.72
N THR A 320 10.41 -4.57 -15.51
CA THR A 320 9.87 -5.89 -15.15
C THR A 320 8.47 -6.13 -15.71
N TRP A 321 7.65 -5.09 -15.81
CA TRP A 321 6.41 -5.15 -16.58
C TRP A 321 6.75 -5.13 -18.07
N GLN A 322 6.30 -6.14 -18.80
CA GLN A 322 6.50 -6.25 -20.24
C GLN A 322 5.14 -6.21 -20.95
N PRO A 323 4.84 -5.16 -21.74
CA PRO A 323 3.56 -5.04 -22.43
C PRO A 323 3.27 -6.27 -23.30
N ASN A 324 2.13 -6.92 -23.06
CA ASN A 324 1.69 -8.06 -23.85
C ASN A 324 0.94 -7.62 -25.12
N ALA A 325 0.30 -8.56 -25.83
CA ALA A 325 -0.44 -8.25 -27.05
C ALA A 325 -1.63 -7.29 -26.81
N ALA A 326 -2.32 -7.42 -25.68
CA ALA A 326 -3.45 -6.55 -25.32
C ALA A 326 -2.97 -5.13 -25.00
N ASP A 327 -1.87 -5.00 -24.23
CA ASP A 327 -1.27 -3.69 -23.93
C ASP A 327 -0.83 -2.96 -25.20
N LYS A 328 -0.15 -3.68 -26.11
CA LYS A 328 0.28 -3.14 -27.41
C LYS A 328 -0.90 -2.74 -28.29
N ALA A 329 -1.98 -3.54 -28.31
CA ALA A 329 -3.22 -3.20 -29.02
C ALA A 329 -3.96 -1.99 -28.39
N ALA A 330 -3.74 -1.76 -27.10
CA ALA A 330 -4.17 -0.56 -26.38
C ALA A 330 -3.22 0.64 -26.59
N GLY A 331 -2.10 0.46 -27.31
CA GLY A 331 -1.09 1.49 -27.55
C GLY A 331 -0.25 1.82 -26.32
N ILE A 332 -0.26 0.97 -25.29
CA ILE A 332 0.51 1.15 -24.06
C ILE A 332 1.89 0.49 -24.26
N GLU A 333 2.94 1.29 -24.05
CA GLU A 333 4.33 0.90 -24.22
C GLU A 333 5.12 1.30 -22.96
N LEU A 334 6.34 0.77 -22.82
CA LEU A 334 7.26 1.19 -21.77
C LEU A 334 7.64 2.66 -21.92
N GLY A 335 7.66 3.38 -20.79
CA GLY A 335 8.09 4.78 -20.71
C GLY A 335 7.15 5.65 -19.87
N PHE A 336 7.51 6.92 -19.78
CA PHE A 336 6.81 7.92 -18.97
C PHE A 336 5.30 8.06 -19.31
N GLY A 337 4.89 7.84 -20.56
CA GLY A 337 3.48 7.89 -20.94
C GLY A 337 2.61 6.87 -20.19
N ALA A 338 3.14 5.69 -19.90
CA ALA A 338 2.44 4.67 -19.12
C ALA A 338 2.26 5.10 -17.66
N THR A 339 3.18 5.87 -17.07
CA THR A 339 3.04 6.37 -15.69
C THR A 339 1.97 7.47 -15.61
N ILE A 340 1.84 8.30 -16.65
CA ILE A 340 0.69 9.24 -16.78
C ILE A 340 -0.64 8.47 -16.83
N GLN A 341 -0.69 7.39 -17.63
CA GLN A 341 -1.87 6.53 -17.74
C GLN A 341 -2.24 5.88 -16.39
N ILE A 342 -1.25 5.41 -15.63
CA ILE A 342 -1.45 4.84 -14.29
C ILE A 342 -2.08 5.89 -13.36
N ILE A 343 -1.50 7.09 -13.31
CA ILE A 343 -1.90 8.17 -12.38
C ILE A 343 -3.28 8.73 -12.70
N ASN A 344 -3.52 9.17 -13.95
CA ASN A 344 -4.73 9.93 -14.27
C ASN A 344 -5.24 9.70 -15.71
N GLY A 345 -5.05 8.48 -16.19
CA GLY A 345 -5.36 8.09 -17.56
C GLY A 345 -6.74 8.42 -18.09
N ALA A 346 -7.77 8.25 -17.25
CA ALA A 346 -9.15 8.56 -17.61
C ALA A 346 -9.35 10.02 -18.07
N PHE A 347 -8.55 10.94 -17.51
CA PHE A 347 -8.66 12.38 -17.78
C PHE A 347 -7.60 12.90 -18.75
N GLU A 348 -6.41 12.29 -18.78
CA GLU A 348 -5.24 12.82 -19.48
C GLU A 348 -4.87 12.06 -20.76
N CYS A 349 -5.27 10.79 -20.89
CA CYS A 349 -4.88 9.93 -22.00
C CYS A 349 -6.09 9.52 -22.87
N ASN A 350 -5.81 8.85 -24.00
CA ASN A 350 -6.81 8.43 -24.97
C ASN A 350 -7.70 9.59 -25.50
N LYS A 351 -7.11 10.75 -25.77
CA LYS A 351 -7.81 11.95 -26.27
C LYS A 351 -7.60 12.20 -27.77
N GLY A 352 -6.79 11.38 -28.44
CA GLY A 352 -6.43 11.56 -29.86
C GLY A 352 -5.30 12.59 -30.09
N ALA A 353 -5.06 13.45 -29.11
CA ALA A 353 -3.92 14.37 -29.01
C ALA A 353 -3.47 14.41 -27.54
N GLU A 354 -2.26 14.93 -27.28
CA GLU A 354 -1.75 15.02 -25.91
C GLU A 354 -2.57 16.06 -25.13
N ASP A 355 -3.20 15.64 -24.02
CA ASP A 355 -3.89 16.56 -23.13
C ASP A 355 -2.88 17.55 -22.51
N TYR A 356 -3.29 18.79 -22.27
CA TYR A 356 -2.37 19.81 -21.76
C TYR A 356 -1.77 19.45 -20.39
N ARG A 357 -2.46 18.65 -19.56
CA ARG A 357 -1.92 18.16 -18.28
C ARG A 357 -0.85 17.11 -18.49
N ALA A 358 -1.08 16.16 -19.40
CA ALA A 358 -0.07 15.19 -19.79
C ALA A 358 1.14 15.87 -20.43
N GLN A 359 0.92 16.87 -21.29
CA GLN A 359 1.99 17.66 -21.90
C GLN A 359 2.85 18.37 -20.84
N ASN A 360 2.24 18.98 -19.82
CA ASN A 360 3.00 19.57 -18.72
C ASN A 360 3.90 18.53 -18.02
N ARG A 361 3.37 17.34 -17.70
CA ARG A 361 4.16 16.26 -17.10
C ARG A 361 5.36 15.89 -17.96
N ILE A 362 5.16 15.78 -19.28
CA ILE A 362 6.21 15.45 -20.24
C ILE A 362 7.28 16.54 -20.26
N ASP A 363 6.89 17.80 -20.25
CA ASP A 363 7.82 18.93 -20.28
C ASP A 363 8.64 19.00 -18.99
N TYR A 364 8.01 18.75 -17.83
CA TYR A 364 8.71 18.66 -16.55
C TYR A 364 9.69 17.48 -16.54
N TYR A 365 9.25 16.31 -17.00
CA TYR A 365 10.10 15.12 -17.06
C TYR A 365 11.32 15.33 -17.94
N LYS A 366 11.18 15.96 -19.12
CA LYS A 366 12.33 16.27 -19.99
C LYS A 366 13.34 17.19 -19.32
N LEU A 367 12.87 18.24 -18.65
CA LEU A 367 13.76 19.22 -18.00
C LEU A 367 14.44 18.63 -16.77
N ILE A 368 13.69 17.93 -15.90
CA ILE A 368 14.26 17.26 -14.73
C ILE A 368 15.24 16.16 -15.16
N SER A 369 14.90 15.35 -16.17
CA SER A 369 15.80 14.32 -16.70
C SER A 369 17.13 14.90 -17.19
N LYS A 370 17.08 16.06 -17.85
CA LYS A 370 18.30 16.78 -18.28
C LYS A 370 19.16 17.18 -17.08
N GLU A 371 18.56 17.76 -16.03
CA GLU A 371 19.30 18.17 -14.82
C GLU A 371 19.90 16.98 -14.06
N LEU A 372 19.24 15.83 -14.10
CA LEU A 372 19.75 14.60 -13.49
C LEU A 372 20.73 13.83 -14.39
N GLY A 373 20.96 14.29 -15.62
CA GLY A 373 21.85 13.61 -16.59
C GLY A 373 21.30 12.28 -17.11
N LEU A 374 19.97 12.15 -17.19
CA LEU A 374 19.28 10.94 -17.62
C LEU A 374 19.06 10.94 -19.14
N ASP A 375 19.46 9.85 -19.81
CA ASP A 375 19.05 9.62 -21.20
C ASP A 375 17.62 9.08 -21.24
N ILE A 376 16.77 9.79 -21.98
CA ILE A 376 15.37 9.44 -22.23
C ILE A 376 15.12 9.19 -23.72
N SER A 377 16.18 9.06 -24.52
CA SER A 377 16.08 8.71 -25.92
C SER A 377 15.44 7.32 -26.08
N GLY A 378 14.46 7.23 -26.99
CA GLY A 378 13.73 5.98 -27.22
C GLY A 378 12.55 5.71 -26.27
N GLU A 379 12.31 6.53 -25.25
CA GLU A 379 11.16 6.36 -24.38
C GLU A 379 9.84 6.83 -24.99
N LYS A 380 8.75 6.11 -24.70
CA LYS A 380 7.41 6.60 -24.96
C LYS A 380 6.98 7.61 -23.90
N LEU A 381 7.11 8.89 -24.21
CA LEU A 381 6.82 9.96 -23.23
C LEU A 381 5.33 10.32 -23.09
N GLY A 382 4.57 10.31 -24.19
CA GLY A 382 3.18 10.76 -24.20
C GLY A 382 2.15 9.63 -24.17
N CYS A 383 0.92 9.97 -23.82
CA CYS A 383 -0.19 9.03 -23.67
C CYS A 383 -1.45 9.38 -24.50
N ALA A 384 -1.36 10.33 -25.44
CA ALA A 384 -2.46 10.79 -26.30
C ALA A 384 -3.40 9.69 -26.82
N ASN A 385 -2.82 8.54 -27.24
CA ASN A 385 -3.53 7.43 -27.86
C ASN A 385 -3.50 6.14 -27.02
N MET A 386 -2.97 6.19 -25.80
CA MET A 386 -2.96 5.04 -24.90
C MET A 386 -4.38 4.82 -24.37
N LYS A 387 -5.00 3.69 -24.71
CA LYS A 387 -6.27 3.27 -24.11
C LYS A 387 -6.06 2.84 -22.66
N PRO A 388 -7.11 2.87 -21.80
CA PRO A 388 -7.00 2.41 -20.42
C PRO A 388 -6.44 0.99 -20.32
N PHE A 389 -5.65 0.73 -19.27
CA PHE A 389 -5.27 -0.64 -18.88
C PHE A 389 -6.52 -1.50 -18.67
N ASN A 390 -6.43 -2.78 -19.03
CA ASN A 390 -7.53 -3.74 -18.92
C ASN A 390 -7.01 -5.09 -18.42
N THR A 391 -7.93 -5.99 -18.08
CA THR A 391 -7.62 -7.29 -17.45
C THR A 391 -6.91 -8.29 -18.37
N ASP A 392 -6.85 -8.04 -19.67
CA ASP A 392 -6.08 -8.86 -20.61
C ASP A 392 -4.60 -8.39 -20.69
N GLY A 393 -4.26 -7.24 -20.11
CA GLY A 393 -2.92 -6.65 -20.09
C GLY A 393 -2.00 -7.30 -19.05
N ALA A 394 -0.68 -7.18 -19.25
CA ALA A 394 0.31 -7.78 -18.35
C ALA A 394 0.39 -7.10 -16.97
N GLY A 395 -0.19 -5.90 -16.84
CA GLY A 395 -0.33 -5.21 -15.54
C GLY A 395 -1.45 -5.78 -14.66
N ALA A 396 -2.27 -6.67 -15.21
CA ALA A 396 -3.39 -7.29 -14.53
C ALA A 396 -2.93 -8.48 -13.67
N LEU A 397 -2.10 -8.17 -12.67
CA LEU A 397 -1.52 -9.17 -11.76
C LEU A 397 -2.62 -9.89 -10.98
N MET A 398 -2.47 -11.21 -10.86
CA MET A 398 -3.39 -12.10 -10.12
C MET A 398 -3.09 -12.04 -8.61
N ILE A 399 -3.30 -10.88 -8.00
CA ILE A 399 -2.91 -10.58 -6.60
C ILE A 399 -4.09 -10.14 -5.72
N THR A 400 -5.31 -10.31 -6.21
CA THR A 400 -6.54 -9.99 -5.49
C THR A 400 -7.36 -11.27 -5.32
N TRP A 401 -8.00 -11.45 -4.18
CA TRP A 401 -9.00 -12.50 -3.96
C TRP A 401 -10.39 -12.02 -4.33
N ASP A 402 -11.14 -12.85 -5.05
CA ASP A 402 -12.57 -12.68 -5.28
C ASP A 402 -13.25 -14.05 -5.34
N LYS A 403 -14.57 -14.05 -5.23
CA LYS A 403 -15.44 -15.23 -5.25
C LYS A 403 -15.12 -16.16 -6.42
N ASP A 404 -14.90 -17.43 -6.11
CA ASP A 404 -14.92 -18.46 -7.13
C ASP A 404 -16.35 -18.95 -7.41
N TRP A 405 -16.80 -18.77 -8.65
CA TRP A 405 -18.10 -19.25 -9.14
C TRP A 405 -18.07 -20.71 -9.58
N GLY A 406 -17.06 -21.47 -9.14
CA GLY A 406 -16.87 -22.88 -9.46
C GLY A 406 -18.01 -23.76 -8.94
N TYR A 407 -18.11 -24.94 -9.54
CA TYR A 407 -19.03 -26.00 -9.10
C TYR A 407 -18.35 -26.88 -8.06
N ASN A 408 -19.05 -27.20 -6.97
CA ASN A 408 -18.61 -28.21 -6.01
C ASN A 408 -19.83 -29.04 -5.58
N ALA A 409 -19.85 -30.34 -5.91
CA ALA A 409 -20.98 -31.22 -5.61
C ALA A 409 -21.20 -31.48 -4.11
N ASN A 410 -20.18 -31.21 -3.29
CA ASN A 410 -20.18 -31.51 -1.85
C ASN A 410 -20.68 -30.33 -1.00
N THR A 411 -21.00 -29.20 -1.62
CA THR A 411 -21.48 -27.99 -0.94
C THR A 411 -22.92 -27.66 -1.33
N PRO A 412 -23.68 -26.99 -0.45
CA PRO A 412 -25.07 -26.67 -0.77
C PRO A 412 -25.21 -25.71 -1.95
N GLY A 413 -26.18 -26.01 -2.81
CA GLY A 413 -26.36 -25.32 -4.10
C GLY A 413 -25.35 -25.74 -5.18
N ASN A 414 -24.52 -26.75 -4.91
CA ASN A 414 -23.43 -27.21 -5.76
C ASN A 414 -22.42 -26.11 -6.15
N ALA A 415 -22.11 -25.20 -5.21
CA ALA A 415 -21.33 -24.00 -5.45
C ALA A 415 -20.04 -23.97 -4.63
N SER A 416 -18.93 -23.56 -5.22
CA SER A 416 -17.66 -23.39 -4.51
C SER A 416 -17.80 -22.38 -3.35
N PHE A 417 -17.27 -22.71 -2.17
CA PHE A 417 -17.12 -21.79 -1.03
C PHE A 417 -15.66 -21.35 -0.88
N MET A 418 -15.05 -21.01 -2.00
CA MET A 418 -13.65 -20.62 -2.08
C MET A 418 -13.52 -19.28 -2.79
N CYS A 419 -12.46 -18.54 -2.46
CA CYS A 419 -12.00 -17.45 -3.30
C CYS A 419 -10.89 -17.92 -4.25
N LYS A 420 -10.66 -17.16 -5.32
CA LYS A 420 -9.55 -17.36 -6.26
C LYS A 420 -8.87 -16.05 -6.58
N LEU A 421 -7.64 -16.15 -7.10
CA LEU A 421 -6.91 -14.99 -7.57
C LEU A 421 -7.60 -14.40 -8.80
N VAL A 422 -7.69 -13.07 -8.88
CA VAL A 422 -8.28 -12.33 -9.99
C VAL A 422 -7.40 -11.14 -10.44
N PRO A 423 -7.51 -10.70 -11.72
CA PRO A 423 -6.60 -9.71 -12.31
C PRO A 423 -7.05 -8.25 -12.14
N TYR A 424 -7.96 -7.98 -11.20
CA TYR A 424 -8.53 -6.66 -10.94
C TYR A 424 -8.52 -6.36 -9.44
N GLN A 425 -8.59 -5.08 -9.07
CA GLN A 425 -8.75 -4.67 -7.68
C GLN A 425 -10.13 -5.04 -7.12
N TYR A 426 -10.13 -5.51 -5.88
CA TYR A 426 -11.32 -5.83 -5.10
C TYR A 426 -11.03 -5.68 -3.60
N ALA A 427 -11.95 -6.11 -2.74
CA ALA A 427 -11.84 -5.94 -1.29
C ALA A 427 -10.68 -6.71 -0.64
N PHE A 428 -10.28 -7.86 -1.19
CA PHE A 428 -9.36 -8.78 -0.50
C PHE A 428 -8.04 -8.87 -1.27
N ASN A 429 -6.93 -8.56 -0.62
CA ASN A 429 -5.64 -8.46 -1.29
C ASN A 429 -4.74 -9.64 -0.88
N ALA A 430 -4.36 -10.47 -1.85
CA ALA A 430 -3.58 -11.68 -1.63
C ALA A 430 -2.11 -11.42 -1.22
N LEU A 431 -1.70 -10.15 -1.20
CA LEU A 431 -0.41 -9.74 -0.65
C LEU A 431 -0.38 -9.80 0.88
N PHE A 432 -1.53 -9.73 1.55
CA PHE A 432 -1.64 -9.75 3.02
C PHE A 432 -2.14 -11.12 3.51
N PRO A 433 -1.38 -11.81 4.38
CA PRO A 433 -1.83 -13.07 4.97
C PRO A 433 -3.17 -12.94 5.69
N GLY A 434 -4.03 -13.94 5.54
CA GLY A 434 -5.36 -13.99 6.14
C GLY A 434 -6.44 -13.26 5.35
N ASP A 435 -6.11 -12.52 4.28
CA ASP A 435 -7.14 -11.89 3.44
C ASP A 435 -7.90 -12.94 2.60
N TYR A 436 -7.34 -14.13 2.36
CA TYR A 436 -8.10 -15.26 1.80
C TYR A 436 -9.26 -15.67 2.70
N GLU A 437 -8.99 -15.89 3.99
CA GLU A 437 -10.01 -16.26 4.98
C GLU A 437 -11.14 -15.22 5.02
N LYS A 438 -10.77 -13.94 5.12
CA LYS A 438 -11.76 -12.83 5.08
C LYS A 438 -12.61 -12.84 3.81
N CYS A 439 -12.01 -13.18 2.66
CA CYS A 439 -12.74 -13.30 1.39
C CYS A 439 -13.78 -14.42 1.44
N VAL A 440 -13.41 -15.57 1.98
CA VAL A 440 -14.28 -16.75 2.11
C VAL A 440 -15.42 -16.46 3.07
N GLU A 441 -15.12 -15.95 4.27
CA GLU A 441 -16.12 -15.58 5.28
C GLU A 441 -17.13 -14.57 4.72
N TYR A 442 -16.63 -13.55 4.01
CA TYR A 442 -17.46 -12.50 3.44
C TYR A 442 -18.43 -13.01 2.37
N HIS A 443 -18.02 -13.92 1.49
CA HIS A 443 -18.84 -14.35 0.35
C HIS A 443 -19.76 -15.55 0.62
N PHE A 444 -19.47 -16.37 1.64
CA PHE A 444 -20.05 -17.71 1.74
C PHE A 444 -20.69 -18.07 3.09
N ASN A 445 -20.79 -17.12 4.04
CA ASN A 445 -21.33 -17.40 5.39
C ASN A 445 -20.62 -18.62 6.04
N VAL A 446 -19.29 -18.58 5.93
CA VAL A 446 -18.37 -19.57 6.51
C VAL A 446 -17.73 -18.96 7.75
N GLN A 447 -17.40 -19.78 8.75
CA GLN A 447 -16.60 -19.40 9.90
C GLN A 447 -15.37 -20.30 10.02
N ALA A 448 -14.24 -19.70 10.39
CA ALA A 448 -13.03 -20.43 10.70
C ALA A 448 -13.15 -21.24 12.01
N ILE A 449 -12.62 -22.45 12.05
CA ILE A 449 -12.44 -23.23 13.30
C ILE A 449 -10.97 -23.52 13.58
N ASP A 450 -10.62 -23.63 14.86
CA ASP A 450 -9.30 -24.01 15.33
C ASP A 450 -9.06 -25.54 15.27
N GLU A 451 -7.88 -25.97 15.69
CA GLU A 451 -7.49 -27.39 15.75
C GLU A 451 -8.36 -28.25 16.69
N ASN A 452 -9.09 -27.62 17.62
CA ASN A 452 -10.00 -28.27 18.55
C ASN A 452 -11.46 -28.23 18.07
N GLY A 453 -11.71 -27.71 16.86
CA GLY A 453 -13.04 -27.53 16.30
C GLY A 453 -13.84 -26.38 16.91
N GLN A 454 -13.19 -25.46 17.64
CA GLN A 454 -13.85 -24.28 18.19
C GLN A 454 -13.90 -23.16 17.14
N VAL A 455 -15.05 -22.49 17.04
CA VAL A 455 -15.23 -21.33 16.16
C VAL A 455 -14.31 -20.21 16.60
N ILE A 456 -13.53 -19.72 15.64
CA ILE A 456 -12.67 -18.56 15.83
C ILE A 456 -13.51 -17.31 15.61
N PRO A 457 -13.54 -16.35 16.56
CA PRO A 457 -14.29 -15.11 16.38
C PRO A 457 -13.77 -14.29 15.19
N ASP A 458 -14.68 -13.66 14.46
CA ASP A 458 -14.36 -12.76 13.34
C ASP A 458 -13.26 -11.75 13.75
N GLY A 459 -12.21 -11.66 12.91
CA GLY A 459 -11.11 -10.72 13.10
C GLY A 459 -10.05 -11.13 14.14
N LYS A 460 -10.05 -12.38 14.62
CA LYS A 460 -9.00 -12.94 15.50
C LYS A 460 -8.01 -13.85 14.82
#